data_AF-A0A933DW75-F1
#
_entry.id   AF-A0A933DW75-F1
#
_cell.length_a   1.000
_cell.length_b   1.000
_cell.length_c   1.000
_cell.angle_alpha   90.00
_cell.angle_beta   90.00
_cell.angle_gamma   90.00
#
_symmetry.space_group_name_H-M   'P 1'
#
loop_
_entity.id
_entity.type
_entity.pdbx_description
1 polymer ?
#
loop_
_entity_poly.entity_id
_entity_poly.type
_entity_poly.pdbx_seq_one_letter_code
_entity_poly.pdbx_strand_id
1 'polypeptide(L)'
;MQPGWGEEKAEEGTDLLLCLFPHLPEFLVLDTRKGLPSGPRLLRFTSDQVLAPPFFQQVEQAFQQLLRPRGRALTYLTLLGEQVELLVRQEAMKAIAAAVGDEPPLGPPRRVGLLVCAGGVLRLPAEEVRRVLQSASRGDADAATLGDWLVAFEELRDRERAEVRREELERAREVVNPQGSEFYTLWQNPNR
;
A
#
# COMPACT_ATOMS: atom_id res chain seq x y z
N MET A 1 22.98 15.71 12.57
CA MET A 1 22.56 14.91 11.41
C MET A 1 21.08 14.65 11.56
N GLN A 2 20.26 15.43 10.85
CA GLN A 2 18.81 15.26 10.79
C GLN A 2 18.51 14.12 9.82
N PRO A 3 17.57 13.21 10.13
CA PRO A 3 17.07 12.30 9.12
C PRO A 3 16.32 13.14 8.10
N GLY A 4 16.83 13.13 6.86
CA GLY A 4 16.17 13.72 5.72
C GLY A 4 14.84 13.02 5.53
N TRP A 5 13.76 13.67 5.97
CA TRP A 5 12.43 13.38 5.50
C TRP A 5 12.50 13.40 3.98
N GLY A 6 12.04 12.33 3.34
CA GLY A 6 11.59 12.43 1.96
C GLY A 6 10.44 13.42 1.93
N GLU A 7 10.76 14.72 1.95
CA GLU A 7 9.93 15.76 1.36
C GLU A 7 9.89 15.50 -0.15
N GLU A 8 9.25 14.41 -0.56
CA GLU A 8 8.39 14.53 -1.72
C GLU A 8 7.24 15.39 -1.21
N LYS A 9 7.35 16.70 -1.40
CA LYS A 9 6.20 17.61 -1.34
C LYS A 9 5.04 16.85 -1.98
N ALA A 10 3.91 16.78 -1.31
CA ALA A 10 2.65 16.47 -1.97
C ALA A 10 2.47 17.55 -3.05
N GLU A 11 3.06 17.34 -4.23
CA GLU A 11 2.86 18.18 -5.40
C GLU A 11 1.36 18.19 -5.65
N GLU A 12 0.84 19.39 -5.87
CA GLU A 12 -0.58 19.67 -6.03
C GLU A 12 -1.31 18.56 -6.81
N GLY A 13 -2.16 17.85 -6.06
CA GLY A 13 -3.18 16.99 -6.60
C GLY A 13 -2.82 15.53 -6.79
N THR A 14 -2.80 14.80 -5.69
CA THR A 14 -3.02 13.36 -5.69
C THR A 14 -4.48 13.06 -6.08
N ASP A 15 -4.70 12.01 -6.88
CA ASP A 15 -6.04 11.52 -7.24
C ASP A 15 -6.52 10.45 -6.24
N LEU A 16 -5.62 9.57 -5.81
CA LEU A 16 -5.86 8.59 -4.75
C LEU A 16 -4.72 8.61 -3.72
N LEU A 17 -5.01 8.70 -2.44
CA LEU A 17 -4.03 8.49 -1.36
C LEU A 17 -4.30 7.16 -0.67
N LEU A 18 -3.35 6.24 -0.73
CA LEU A 18 -3.41 4.94 -0.05
C LEU A 18 -2.71 5.03 1.30
N CYS A 19 -3.42 4.71 2.38
CA CYS A 19 -2.86 4.56 3.71
C CYS A 19 -2.73 3.08 4.04
N LEU A 20 -1.51 2.55 4.01
CA LEU A 20 -1.22 1.14 4.28
C LEU A 20 -0.77 0.93 5.73
N PHE A 21 -1.28 -0.11 6.36
CA PHE A 21 -0.92 -0.57 7.69
C PHE A 21 -0.27 -1.96 7.54
N PRO A 22 1.07 -2.06 7.54
CA PRO A 22 1.77 -3.25 7.07
C PRO A 22 1.39 -4.57 7.75
N HIS A 23 0.92 -4.54 9.00
CA HIS A 23 0.54 -5.73 9.75
C HIS A 23 -0.98 -5.97 9.77
N LEU A 24 -1.76 -5.11 9.09
CA LEU A 24 -3.21 -5.29 8.96
C LEU A 24 -3.59 -5.73 7.56
N PRO A 25 -4.65 -6.56 7.41
CA PRO A 25 -5.21 -6.84 6.12
C PRO A 25 -5.95 -5.63 5.54
N GLU A 26 -6.35 -4.66 6.36
CA GLU A 26 -7.08 -3.48 5.92
C GLU A 26 -6.20 -2.27 5.61
N PHE A 27 -6.67 -1.48 4.66
CA PHE A 27 -6.06 -0.21 4.29
C PHE A 27 -7.14 0.81 3.92
N LEU A 28 -6.75 2.08 3.88
CA LEU A 28 -7.65 3.16 3.50
C LEU A 28 -7.25 3.73 2.15
N VAL A 29 -8.24 4.15 1.38
CA VAL A 29 -8.07 4.87 0.12
C VAL A 29 -8.87 6.15 0.21
N LEU A 30 -8.19 7.29 0.20
CA LEU A 30 -8.81 8.58 0.05
C LEU A 30 -8.88 8.91 -1.45
N ASP A 31 -10.09 8.92 -2.00
CA ASP A 31 -10.37 9.26 -3.40
C ASP A 31 -10.66 10.77 -3.49
N THR A 32 -9.77 11.49 -4.16
CA THR A 32 -9.77 12.96 -4.30
C THR A 32 -9.89 13.36 -5.77
N ARG A 33 -10.31 12.43 -6.63
CA ARG A 33 -10.51 12.70 -8.05
C ARG A 33 -11.56 13.79 -8.26
N LYS A 34 -11.23 14.74 -9.13
CA LYS A 34 -12.17 15.79 -9.54
C LYS A 34 -13.31 15.17 -10.35
N GLY A 35 -14.54 15.58 -10.07
CA GLY A 35 -15.73 15.09 -10.77
C GLY A 35 -16.53 14.02 -10.01
N LEU A 36 -16.10 13.66 -8.79
CA LEU A 36 -16.93 12.88 -7.88
C LEU A 36 -18.17 13.69 -7.45
N PRO A 37 -19.40 13.16 -7.58
CA PRO A 37 -20.63 13.88 -7.25
C PRO A 37 -20.71 14.31 -5.79
N SER A 38 -20.16 13.49 -4.89
CA SER A 38 -20.17 13.69 -3.44
C SER A 38 -18.93 14.39 -2.91
N GLY A 39 -18.03 14.87 -3.78
CA GLY A 39 -16.70 15.31 -3.39
C GLY A 39 -15.78 14.15 -2.97
N PRO A 40 -14.63 14.46 -2.36
CA PRO A 40 -13.67 13.45 -1.93
C PRO A 40 -14.28 12.51 -0.88
N ARG A 41 -13.82 11.25 -0.87
CA ARG A 41 -14.34 10.22 0.04
C ARG A 41 -13.24 9.29 0.53
N LEU A 42 -13.35 8.82 1.76
CA LEU A 42 -12.48 7.80 2.32
C LEU A 42 -13.16 6.43 2.23
N LEU A 43 -12.48 5.47 1.63
CA LEU A 43 -12.91 4.10 1.48
C LEU A 43 -11.99 3.19 2.29
N ARG A 44 -12.57 2.16 2.90
CA ARG A 44 -11.83 1.11 3.61
C ARG A 44 -11.92 -0.17 2.82
N PHE A 45 -10.78 -0.78 2.56
CA PHE A 45 -10.67 -2.05 1.86
C PHE A 45 -9.89 -3.05 2.70
N THR A 46 -10.11 -4.32 2.41
CA THR A 46 -9.26 -5.42 2.85
C THR A 46 -8.39 -5.89 1.68
N SER A 47 -7.23 -6.43 1.96
CA SER A 47 -6.25 -6.83 0.94
C SER A 47 -6.80 -7.90 0.00
N ASP A 48 -7.67 -8.78 0.46
CA ASP A 48 -8.35 -9.83 -0.32
C ASP A 48 -9.40 -9.27 -1.30
N GLN A 49 -9.96 -8.08 -1.06
CA GLN A 49 -10.85 -7.41 -2.00
C GLN A 49 -10.13 -6.91 -3.25
N VAL A 50 -8.84 -6.58 -3.11
CA VAL A 50 -7.99 -6.09 -4.22
C VAL A 50 -7.15 -7.20 -4.81
N LEU A 51 -6.49 -7.98 -3.95
CA LEU A 51 -5.65 -9.12 -4.30
C LEU A 51 -6.51 -10.40 -4.42
N ALA A 52 -7.61 -10.31 -5.17
CA ALA A 52 -8.52 -11.41 -5.41
C ALA A 52 -8.00 -12.32 -6.54
N PRO A 53 -8.57 -13.53 -6.75
CA PRO A 53 -8.16 -14.42 -7.83
C PRO A 53 -8.06 -13.76 -9.23
N PRO A 54 -8.96 -12.84 -9.63
CA PRO A 54 -8.84 -12.13 -10.91
C PRO A 54 -7.56 -11.30 -11.03
N PHE A 55 -7.08 -10.70 -9.94
CA PHE A 55 -5.81 -9.95 -9.93
C PHE A 55 -4.63 -10.88 -10.24
N PHE A 56 -4.54 -12.03 -9.56
CA PHE A 56 -3.46 -12.98 -9.80
C PHE A 56 -3.47 -13.54 -11.22
N GLN A 57 -4.65 -13.82 -11.78
CA GLN A 57 -4.79 -14.25 -13.17
C GLN A 57 -4.27 -13.18 -14.16
N GLN A 58 -4.53 -11.90 -13.90
CA GLN A 58 -4.02 -10.80 -14.72
C GLN A 58 -2.50 -10.69 -14.65
N VAL A 59 -1.92 -10.80 -13.44
CA VAL A 59 -0.47 -10.81 -13.23
C VAL A 59 0.18 -11.98 -13.97
N GLU A 60 -0.36 -13.19 -13.84
CA GLU A 60 0.14 -14.38 -14.54
C GLU A 60 0.11 -14.20 -16.06
N GLN A 61 -1.00 -13.69 -16.61
CA GLN A 61 -1.14 -13.46 -18.04
C GLN A 61 -0.13 -12.42 -18.54
N ALA A 62 0.04 -11.31 -17.80
CA ALA A 62 0.99 -10.27 -18.16
C ALA A 62 2.44 -10.80 -18.06
N PHE A 63 2.75 -11.60 -17.03
CA PHE A 63 4.07 -12.18 -16.84
C PHE A 63 4.42 -13.17 -17.95
N GLN A 64 3.48 -14.00 -18.38
CA GLN A 64 3.65 -14.88 -19.54
C GLN A 64 4.00 -14.09 -20.81
N GLN A 65 3.38 -12.92 -21.01
CA GLN A 65 3.71 -12.05 -22.15
C GLN A 65 5.10 -11.42 -22.01
N LEU A 66 5.49 -11.07 -20.79
CA LEU A 66 6.80 -10.51 -20.48
C LEU A 66 7.94 -11.49 -20.81
N LEU A 67 7.75 -12.79 -20.55
CA LEU A 67 8.75 -13.83 -20.79
C LEU A 67 8.90 -14.25 -22.26
N ARG A 68 7.98 -13.86 -23.15
CA ARG A 68 8.04 -14.26 -24.56
C ARG A 68 9.25 -13.61 -25.25
N PRO A 69 10.09 -14.39 -25.98
CA PRO A 69 11.31 -13.86 -26.58
C PRO A 69 11.04 -12.74 -27.59
N ARG A 70 11.62 -11.55 -27.36
CA ARG A 70 11.56 -10.39 -28.29
C ARG A 70 12.82 -10.23 -29.15
N GLY A 71 13.54 -11.32 -29.41
CA GLY A 71 14.70 -11.33 -30.33
C GLY A 71 16.06 -10.95 -29.72
N ARG A 72 16.16 -10.63 -28.42
CA ARG A 72 17.43 -10.44 -27.69
C ARG A 72 17.38 -11.17 -26.33
N ALA A 73 17.78 -12.44 -26.31
CA ALA A 73 17.33 -13.40 -25.30
C ALA A 73 17.99 -13.28 -23.90
N LEU A 74 19.24 -12.80 -23.79
CA LEU A 74 19.98 -12.85 -22.52
C LEU A 74 20.07 -11.49 -21.81
N THR A 75 20.25 -10.38 -22.53
CA THR A 75 20.21 -9.02 -21.94
C THR A 75 18.83 -8.68 -21.35
N TYR A 76 17.77 -9.34 -21.83
CA TYR A 76 16.44 -9.16 -21.28
C TYR A 76 16.30 -9.75 -19.86
N LEU A 77 17.05 -10.80 -19.55
CA LEU A 77 17.02 -11.43 -18.22
C LEU A 77 17.58 -10.53 -17.13
N THR A 78 18.54 -9.65 -17.47
CA THR A 78 19.12 -8.71 -16.50
C THR A 78 18.14 -7.61 -16.09
N LEU A 79 17.09 -7.37 -16.88
CA LEU A 79 16.05 -6.38 -16.62
C LEU A 79 14.74 -7.01 -16.13
N LEU A 80 14.69 -8.35 -16.02
CA LEU A 80 13.44 -9.06 -15.76
C LEU A 80 12.86 -8.72 -14.38
N GLY A 81 13.71 -8.60 -13.34
CA GLY A 81 13.26 -8.26 -11.99
C GLY A 81 12.51 -6.92 -11.93
N GLU A 82 13.10 -5.87 -12.51
CA GLU A 82 12.50 -4.53 -12.57
C GLU A 82 11.19 -4.53 -13.37
N GLN A 83 11.13 -5.29 -14.47
CA GLN A 83 9.93 -5.39 -15.28
C GLN A 83 8.79 -6.14 -14.58
N VAL A 84 9.11 -7.18 -13.80
CA VAL A 84 8.14 -7.89 -12.98
C VAL A 84 7.60 -6.98 -11.89
N GLU A 85 8.45 -6.24 -11.21
CA GLU A 85 8.03 -5.27 -10.18
C GLU A 85 7.08 -4.21 -10.78
N LEU A 86 7.45 -3.65 -11.94
CA LEU A 86 6.61 -2.68 -12.64
C LEU A 86 5.25 -3.28 -13.03
N LEU A 87 5.25 -4.50 -13.56
CA LEU A 87 4.05 -5.22 -13.97
C LEU A 87 3.12 -5.47 -12.79
N VAL A 88 3.64 -6.03 -11.69
CA VAL A 88 2.84 -6.30 -10.49
C VAL A 88 2.27 -4.99 -9.94
N ARG A 89 3.05 -3.91 -9.92
CA ARG A 89 2.58 -2.59 -9.50
C ARG A 89 1.46 -2.06 -10.39
N GLN A 90 1.57 -2.24 -11.71
CA GLN A 90 0.56 -1.80 -12.68
C GLN A 90 -0.76 -2.57 -12.50
N GLU A 91 -0.69 -3.90 -12.38
CA GLU A 91 -1.90 -4.71 -12.16
C GLU A 91 -2.53 -4.41 -10.79
N ALA A 92 -1.71 -4.18 -9.75
CA ALA A 92 -2.22 -3.82 -8.43
C ALA A 92 -2.95 -2.48 -8.48
N MET A 93 -2.42 -1.51 -9.22
CA MET A 93 -3.07 -0.21 -9.37
C MET A 93 -4.40 -0.30 -10.11
N LYS A 94 -4.49 -1.13 -11.15
CA LYS A 94 -5.76 -1.41 -11.85
C LYS A 94 -6.78 -2.05 -10.92
N ALA A 95 -6.36 -3.01 -10.10
CA ALA A 95 -7.23 -3.67 -9.13
C ALA A 95 -7.75 -2.68 -8.08
N ILE A 96 -6.89 -1.80 -7.55
CA ILE A 96 -7.28 -0.74 -6.61
C ILE A 96 -8.27 0.23 -7.26
N ALA A 97 -7.97 0.72 -8.46
CA ALA A 97 -8.86 1.63 -9.19
C ALA A 97 -10.23 0.98 -9.46
N ALA A 98 -10.26 -0.30 -9.82
CA ALA A 98 -11.50 -1.05 -10.00
C ALA A 98 -12.29 -1.20 -8.69
N ALA A 99 -11.61 -1.45 -7.57
CA ALA A 99 -12.23 -1.60 -6.25
C ALA A 99 -12.81 -0.27 -5.72
N VAL A 100 -12.15 0.86 -5.98
CA VAL A 100 -12.64 2.21 -5.65
C VAL A 100 -13.95 2.52 -6.39
N GLY A 101 -14.11 1.98 -7.60
CA GLY A 101 -15.29 2.19 -8.42
C GLY A 101 -15.32 3.57 -9.08
N ASP A 102 -15.95 3.60 -10.25
CA ASP A 102 -15.96 4.72 -11.19
C ASP A 102 -17.41 5.09 -11.52
N GLU A 103 -18.12 5.69 -10.55
CA GLU A 103 -19.44 6.28 -10.79
C GLU A 103 -19.41 7.78 -10.50
N PRO A 104 -19.37 8.65 -11.53
CA PRO A 104 -19.28 8.35 -12.97
C PRO A 104 -17.87 7.86 -13.39
N PRO A 105 -17.69 7.32 -14.62
CA PRO A 105 -16.37 6.89 -15.11
C PRO A 105 -15.44 8.07 -15.31
N LEU A 106 -14.55 8.29 -14.33
CA LEU A 106 -13.56 9.37 -14.32
C LEU A 106 -12.25 8.96 -15.00
N GLY A 107 -12.09 7.67 -15.32
CA GLY A 107 -10.90 7.11 -15.93
C GLY A 107 -9.83 6.79 -14.87
N PRO A 108 -8.69 6.19 -15.30
CA PRO A 108 -7.66 5.75 -14.37
C PRO A 108 -7.05 6.94 -13.60
N PRO A 109 -6.72 6.77 -12.31
CA PRO A 109 -6.07 7.81 -11.52
C PRO A 109 -4.71 8.15 -12.14
N ARG A 110 -4.38 9.44 -12.23
CA ARG A 110 -3.12 9.94 -12.80
C ARG A 110 -2.02 10.00 -11.77
N ARG A 111 -2.36 10.28 -10.50
CA ARG A 111 -1.42 10.42 -9.39
C ARG A 111 -1.91 9.65 -8.18
N VAL A 112 -1.08 8.74 -7.68
CA VAL A 112 -1.42 7.91 -6.53
C VAL A 112 -0.35 8.09 -5.46
N GLY A 113 -0.75 8.66 -4.34
CA GLY A 113 0.10 8.86 -3.17
C GLY A 113 0.06 7.64 -2.27
N LEU A 114 1.18 7.36 -1.60
CA LEU A 114 1.30 6.24 -0.67
C LEU A 114 1.77 6.75 0.69
N LEU A 115 0.97 6.48 1.71
CA LEU A 115 1.31 6.68 3.12
C LEU A 115 1.43 5.33 3.80
N VAL A 116 2.67 4.90 4.07
CA VAL A 116 2.94 3.68 4.84
C VAL A 116 2.97 4.04 6.32
N CYS A 117 1.97 3.55 7.06
CA CYS A 117 1.79 3.80 8.49
C CYS A 117 2.67 2.85 9.30
N ALA A 118 3.99 3.08 9.28
CA ALA A 118 4.97 2.30 10.02
C ALA A 118 5.90 3.19 10.85
N GLY A 119 6.46 2.63 11.92
CA GLY A 119 7.50 3.27 12.74
C GLY A 119 7.10 4.65 13.26
N GLY A 120 7.80 5.70 12.82
CA GLY A 120 7.55 7.08 13.25
C GLY A 120 6.17 7.61 12.88
N VAL A 121 5.60 7.17 11.74
CA VAL A 121 4.26 7.59 11.27
C VAL A 121 3.18 7.14 12.25
N LEU A 122 3.38 5.98 12.89
CA LEU A 122 2.48 5.50 13.93
C LEU A 122 2.46 6.40 15.16
N ARG A 123 3.42 7.30 15.37
CA ARG A 123 3.48 8.19 16.54
C ARG A 123 3.04 9.62 16.25
N LEU A 124 2.64 9.92 15.01
CA LEU A 124 2.23 11.25 14.61
C LEU A 124 1.03 11.73 15.44
N PRO A 125 1.02 12.98 15.93
CA PRO A 125 -0.16 13.57 16.54
C PRO A 125 -1.35 13.58 15.56
N ALA A 126 -2.57 13.44 16.09
CA ALA A 126 -3.79 13.43 15.29
C ALA A 126 -3.94 14.69 14.41
N GLU A 127 -3.50 15.86 14.91
CA GLU A 127 -3.50 17.11 14.13
C GLU A 127 -2.56 17.10 12.92
N GLU A 128 -1.50 16.30 12.93
CA GLU A 128 -0.62 16.16 11.76
C GLU A 128 -1.28 15.29 10.70
N VAL A 129 -1.90 14.18 11.12
CA VAL A 129 -2.69 13.30 10.24
C VAL A 129 -3.83 14.10 9.61
N ARG A 130 -4.55 14.90 10.42
CA ARG A 130 -5.62 15.77 9.94
C ARG A 130 -5.13 16.74 8.86
N ARG A 131 -3.97 17.37 9.06
CA ARG A 131 -3.35 18.25 8.05
C ARG A 131 -3.01 17.51 6.76
N VAL A 132 -2.50 16.29 6.85
CA VAL A 132 -2.22 15.44 5.67
C VAL A 132 -3.51 15.13 4.91
N LEU A 133 -4.56 14.67 5.59
CA LEU A 133 -5.85 14.36 4.98
C LEU A 133 -6.51 15.59 4.34
N GLN A 134 -6.45 16.74 5.03
CA GLN A 134 -6.97 18.01 4.52
C GLN A 134 -6.18 18.52 3.30
N SER A 135 -4.85 18.38 3.32
CA SER A 135 -4.01 18.72 2.18
C SER A 135 -4.27 17.80 0.98
N ALA A 136 -4.45 16.50 1.23
CA ALA A 136 -4.73 15.52 0.19
C ALA A 136 -6.09 15.78 -0.48
N SER A 137 -7.11 16.15 0.30
CA SER A 137 -8.43 16.52 -0.21
C SER A 137 -8.48 17.94 -0.81
N ARG A 138 -7.36 18.66 -0.90
CA ARG A 138 -7.27 20.03 -1.41
C ARG A 138 -8.18 21.02 -0.67
N GLY A 139 -8.59 20.69 0.56
CA GLY A 139 -9.54 21.48 1.35
C GLY A 139 -11.01 21.31 0.94
N ASP A 140 -11.33 20.40 0.00
CA ASP A 140 -12.70 20.16 -0.47
C ASP A 140 -13.55 19.37 0.54
N ALA A 141 -12.91 18.78 1.56
CA ALA A 141 -13.59 18.04 2.63
C ALA A 141 -14.00 18.99 3.77
N ASP A 142 -15.25 18.90 4.21
CA ASP A 142 -15.73 19.65 5.36
C ASP A 142 -15.16 19.12 6.71
N ALA A 143 -15.36 19.88 7.78
CA ALA A 143 -14.79 19.55 9.08
C ALA A 143 -15.37 18.27 9.70
N ALA A 144 -16.62 17.92 9.40
CA ALA A 144 -17.27 16.71 9.92
C ALA A 144 -16.69 15.48 9.21
N THR A 145 -16.62 15.53 7.88
CA THR A 145 -16.05 14.49 7.01
C THR A 145 -14.58 14.23 7.37
N LEU A 146 -13.78 15.29 7.56
CA LEU A 146 -12.40 15.14 8.02
C LEU A 146 -12.31 14.50 9.41
N GLY A 147 -13.26 14.78 10.30
CA GLY A 147 -13.37 14.14 11.60
C GLY A 147 -13.61 12.64 11.48
N ASP A 148 -14.57 12.23 10.66
CA ASP A 148 -14.89 10.82 10.42
C ASP A 148 -13.70 10.06 9.81
N TRP A 149 -12.99 10.69 8.87
CA TRP A 149 -11.80 10.09 8.27
C TRP A 149 -10.66 9.92 9.27
N LEU A 150 -10.48 10.91 10.16
CA LEU A 150 -9.49 10.83 11.22
C LEU A 150 -9.83 9.68 12.18
N VAL A 151 -11.09 9.51 12.55
CA VAL A 151 -11.55 8.39 13.39
C VAL A 151 -11.23 7.04 12.72
N ALA A 152 -11.56 6.88 11.43
CA ALA A 152 -11.27 5.64 10.70
C ALA A 152 -9.76 5.36 10.60
N PHE A 153 -8.95 6.40 10.39
CA PHE A 153 -7.48 6.26 10.36
C PHE A 153 -6.91 5.89 11.73
N GLU A 154 -7.37 6.54 12.79
CA GLU A 154 -6.96 6.27 14.17
C GLU A 154 -7.28 4.84 14.61
N GLU A 155 -8.46 4.34 14.23
CA GLU A 155 -8.86 2.95 14.51
C GLU A 155 -7.84 1.94 13.94
N LEU A 156 -7.50 2.07 12.66
CA LEU A 156 -6.51 1.18 12.03
C LEU A 156 -5.11 1.41 12.58
N ARG A 157 -4.74 2.65 12.88
CA ARG A 157 -3.43 2.97 13.48
C ARG A 157 -3.26 2.31 14.85
N ASP A 158 -4.28 2.32 15.69
CA ASP A 158 -4.20 1.71 17.02
C ASP A 158 -4.14 0.19 16.94
N ARG A 159 -4.84 -0.41 15.97
CA ARG A 159 -4.71 -1.84 15.68
C ARG A 159 -3.31 -2.20 15.18
N GLU A 160 -2.76 -1.44 14.25
CA GLU A 160 -1.40 -1.61 13.74
C GLU A 160 -0.36 -1.51 14.88
N ARG A 161 -0.51 -0.53 15.78
CA ARG A 161 0.33 -0.43 17.00
C ARG A 161 0.19 -1.64 17.93
N ALA A 162 -0.97 -2.28 17.97
CA ALA A 162 -1.19 -3.49 18.77
C ALA A 162 -0.50 -4.70 18.15
N GLU A 163 -0.60 -4.86 16.82
CA GLU A 163 0.07 -5.94 16.08
C GLU A 163 1.59 -5.83 16.17
N VAL A 164 2.16 -4.63 15.94
CA VAL A 164 3.61 -4.39 16.09
C VAL A 164 4.10 -4.76 17.50
N ARG A 165 3.37 -4.35 18.55
CA ARG A 165 3.72 -4.70 19.94
C ARG A 165 3.62 -6.20 20.20
N ARG A 166 2.67 -6.89 19.58
CA ARG A 166 2.53 -8.34 19.70
C ARG A 166 3.73 -9.05 19.10
N GLU A 167 4.13 -8.69 17.88
CA GLU A 167 5.31 -9.27 17.23
C GLU A 167 6.61 -8.98 18.00
N GLU A 168 6.78 -7.76 18.51
CA GLU A 168 7.94 -7.42 19.34
C GLU A 168 8.02 -8.31 20.60
N LEU A 169 6.88 -8.59 21.23
CA LEU A 169 6.81 -9.48 22.40
C LEU A 169 7.09 -10.94 22.04
N GLU A 170 6.60 -11.41 20.89
CA GLU A 170 6.88 -12.75 20.38
C GLU A 170 8.38 -12.93 20.08
N ARG A 171 9.00 -11.98 19.38
CA ARG A 171 10.45 -11.99 19.14
C ARG A 171 11.25 -11.95 20.44
N ALA A 172 10.84 -11.14 21.42
CA ALA A 172 11.50 -11.11 22.72
C ALA A 172 11.39 -12.45 23.47
N ARG A 173 10.26 -13.16 23.33
CA ARG A 173 10.08 -14.51 23.90
C ARG A 173 10.95 -15.56 23.20
N GLU A 174 11.10 -15.47 21.89
CA GLU A 174 11.99 -16.35 21.12
C GLU A 174 13.46 -16.18 21.55
N VAL A 175 13.92 -14.94 21.75
CA VAL A 175 15.28 -14.65 22.25
C VAL A 175 15.49 -15.21 23.67
N VAL A 176 14.46 -15.19 24.52
CA VAL A 176 14.53 -15.70 25.91
C VAL A 176 14.39 -17.23 25.97
N ASN A 177 13.94 -17.90 24.91
CA ASN A 177 13.75 -19.35 24.85
C ASN A 177 14.67 -19.99 23.79
N PRO A 178 15.94 -20.33 24.11
CA PRO A 178 16.96 -20.72 23.14
C PRO A 178 16.80 -22.12 22.54
N GLN A 179 15.66 -22.79 22.72
CA GLN A 179 15.45 -24.20 22.34
C GLN A 179 14.94 -24.39 20.90
N GLY A 180 14.84 -23.33 20.09
CA GLY A 180 14.44 -23.40 18.67
C GLY A 180 15.58 -23.03 17.73
N SER A 181 16.35 -24.03 17.31
CA SER A 181 17.45 -24.02 16.34
C SER A 181 17.54 -22.83 15.34
N GLU A 182 18.65 -22.09 15.40
CA GLU A 182 19.12 -21.18 14.36
C GLU A 182 19.70 -21.94 13.17
N PHE A 183 18.89 -22.37 12.18
CA PHE A 183 19.42 -22.62 10.83
C PHE A 183 18.37 -22.34 9.76
N TYR A 184 18.70 -21.46 8.81
CA TYR A 184 18.01 -21.34 7.53
C TYR A 184 18.85 -22.00 6.44
N THR A 185 18.30 -23.03 5.80
CA THR A 185 18.91 -23.67 4.63
C THR A 185 18.34 -23.02 3.36
N LEU A 186 19.17 -22.29 2.62
CA LEU A 186 18.77 -21.61 1.38
C LEU A 186 18.56 -22.57 0.19
N TRP A 187 19.16 -23.77 0.22
CA TRP A 187 18.99 -24.81 -0.81
C TRP A 187 19.44 -26.18 -0.28
N GLN A 188 18.70 -27.25 -0.58
CA GLN A 188 19.08 -28.63 -0.26
C GLN A 188 19.00 -29.47 -1.55
N ASN A 189 20.11 -30.14 -1.92
CA ASN A 189 20.18 -30.96 -3.12
C ASN A 189 19.36 -32.26 -2.92
N PRO A 190 18.37 -32.58 -3.78
CA PRO A 190 17.54 -33.77 -3.63
C PRO A 190 18.25 -35.08 -3.98
N ASN A 191 19.46 -35.06 -4.53
CA ASN A 191 20.23 -36.28 -4.78
C ASN A 191 21.28 -36.51 -3.68
N ARG A 192 20.85 -37.20 -2.62
CA ARG A 192 21.71 -38.03 -1.79
C ARG A 192 21.01 -39.32 -1.41
#